data_AF-A0A2U3K583-F1
#
_entry.id   AF-A0A2U3K583-F1
#
_cell.length_a   1.000
_cell.length_b   1.000
_cell.length_c   1.000
_cell.angle_alpha   90.00
_cell.angle_beta   90.00
_cell.angle_gamma   90.00
#
_symmetry.space_group_name_H-M   'P 1'
#
loop_
_entity.id
_entity.type
_entity.pdbx_description
1 polymer ?
#
loop_
_entity_poly.entity_id
_entity_poly.type
_entity_poly.pdbx_seq_one_letter_code
_entity_poly.pdbx_strand_id
1 'polypeptide(L)'
;MGPLDLQSVPFLQRVNQALEQFIENVSIEIPEKLSFVVSYVQGANVQCGGSFECQKGVYNSDLRVEGDVTIEGVCRGGKLFGGGNIRIGELGGSGVSSTFVQISPDSRLSVKYCHSNVIIAVGKEFIQIEEDSRQLEIYKEKGYVQIEKIRANPL
;
A
#
# COMPACT_ATOMS: atom_id res chain seq x y z
N MET A 1 -46.85 3.43 48.00
CA MET A 1 -45.47 3.64 47.50
C MET A 1 -44.97 2.32 46.90
N GLY A 2 -45.58 1.83 45.82
CA GLY A 2 -45.17 0.61 45.13
C GLY A 2 -44.42 0.96 43.83
N PRO A 3 -43.34 0.25 43.46
CA PRO A 3 -42.32 0.72 42.52
C PRO A 3 -42.63 0.50 41.02
N LEU A 4 -43.91 0.48 40.62
CA LEU A 4 -44.30 0.32 39.23
C LEU A 4 -45.38 1.35 38.87
N ASP A 5 -44.91 2.57 38.66
CA ASP A 5 -45.72 3.67 38.14
C ASP A 5 -46.06 3.41 36.66
N LEU A 6 -47.31 3.59 36.25
CA LEU A 6 -47.81 3.34 34.88
C LEU A 6 -47.07 4.18 33.81
N GLN A 7 -46.34 5.21 34.23
CA GLN A 7 -45.47 6.05 33.40
C GLN A 7 -44.17 5.34 32.95
N SER A 8 -43.80 4.23 33.58
CA SER A 8 -42.57 3.48 33.26
C SER A 8 -42.62 2.79 31.90
N VAL A 9 -43.78 2.25 31.49
CA VAL A 9 -43.91 1.51 30.22
C VAL A 9 -43.79 2.44 29.00
N PRO A 10 -44.49 3.59 28.92
CA PRO A 10 -44.31 4.53 27.82
C PRO A 10 -42.89 5.11 27.76
N PHE A 11 -42.24 5.27 28.92
CA PHE A 11 -40.85 5.73 28.98
C PHE A 11 -39.89 4.67 28.41
N LEU A 12 -40.04 3.41 28.80
CA LEU A 12 -39.23 2.30 28.26
C LEU A 12 -39.45 2.12 26.75
N GLN A 13 -40.67 2.33 26.26
CA GLN A 13 -40.96 2.31 24.81
C GLN A 13 -40.22 3.42 24.07
N ARG A 14 -40.18 4.64 24.61
CA ARG A 14 -39.40 5.75 24.02
C ARG A 14 -37.90 5.47 24.04
N VAL A 15 -37.38 4.88 25.12
CA VAL A 15 -35.98 4.47 25.21
C VAL A 15 -35.67 3.39 24.16
N ASN A 16 -36.54 2.39 24.01
CA ASN A 16 -36.36 1.34 23.00
C ASN A 16 -36.37 1.91 21.58
N GLN A 17 -37.32 2.80 21.27
CA GLN A 17 -37.42 3.43 19.96
C GLN A 17 -36.20 4.31 19.65
N ALA A 18 -35.67 5.03 20.65
CA ALA A 18 -34.43 5.79 20.50
C ALA A 18 -33.20 4.89 20.28
N LEU A 19 -33.15 3.72 20.94
CA LEU A 19 -32.09 2.73 20.71
C LEU A 19 -32.20 2.07 19.34
N GLU A 20 -33.41 1.74 18.87
CA GLU A 20 -33.65 1.21 17.52
C GLU A 20 -33.21 2.22 16.45
N GLN A 21 -33.59 3.49 16.60
CA GLN A 21 -33.12 4.56 15.71
C GLN A 21 -31.60 4.73 15.77
N PHE A 22 -30.99 4.60 16.95
CA PHE A 22 -29.54 4.66 17.07
C PHE A 22 -28.86 3.48 16.35
N ILE A 23 -29.39 2.27 16.49
CA ILE A 23 -28.88 1.07 15.81
C ILE A 23 -29.04 1.20 14.29
N GLU A 24 -30.19 1.67 13.80
CA GLU A 24 -30.44 1.88 12.36
C GLU A 24 -29.51 2.94 11.75
N ASN A 25 -29.16 3.97 12.51
CA ASN A 25 -28.25 5.03 12.08
C ASN A 25 -26.76 4.68 12.30
N VAL A 26 -26.46 3.62 13.03
CA VAL A 26 -25.10 3.07 13.15
C VAL A 26 -24.84 2.18 11.95
N SER A 27 -24.72 2.79 10.77
CA SER A 27 -24.10 2.16 9.60
C SER A 27 -22.59 2.14 9.82
N ILE A 28 -22.08 1.13 10.51
CA ILE A 28 -20.63 0.87 10.50
C ILE A 28 -20.32 0.32 9.11
N GLU A 29 -19.97 1.20 8.18
CA GLU A 29 -19.30 0.80 6.94
C GLU A 29 -17.92 0.25 7.34
N ILE A 30 -17.85 -1.06 7.61
CA ILE A 30 -16.58 -1.75 7.74
C ILE A 30 -16.00 -1.79 6.33
N PRO A 31 -14.90 -1.09 6.04
CA PRO A 31 -14.30 -1.16 4.73
C PRO A 31 -13.88 -2.62 4.49
N GLU A 32 -14.26 -3.15 3.33
CA GLU A 32 -13.96 -4.54 2.94
C GLU A 32 -12.45 -4.82 2.98
N LYS A 33 -11.63 -3.76 2.81
CA LYS A 33 -10.17 -3.79 2.81
C LYS A 33 -9.60 -2.64 3.63
N LEU A 34 -8.66 -2.95 4.52
CA LEU A 34 -7.95 -1.98 5.34
C LEU A 34 -6.71 -1.45 4.62
N SER A 35 -6.52 -0.13 4.64
CA SER A 35 -5.33 0.56 4.14
C SER A 35 -4.43 1.01 5.29
N PHE A 36 -3.11 1.03 5.07
CA PHE A 36 -2.14 1.50 6.07
C PHE A 36 -1.45 2.79 5.63
N VAL A 37 -1.36 3.73 6.56
CA VAL A 37 -0.58 4.95 6.41
C VAL A 37 0.45 5.00 7.54
N VAL A 38 1.73 4.97 7.19
CA VAL A 38 2.83 4.91 8.14
C VAL A 38 3.91 5.92 7.76
N SER A 39 4.71 6.36 8.74
CA SER A 39 5.85 7.21 8.43
C SER A 39 7.08 6.40 8.03
N TYR A 40 7.26 5.20 8.58
CA TYR A 40 8.48 4.40 8.41
C TYR A 40 8.24 2.92 8.72
N VAL A 41 8.91 2.03 8.00
CA VAL A 41 8.87 0.57 8.24
C VAL A 41 10.29 0.00 8.16
N GLN A 42 10.67 -0.82 9.13
CA GLN A 42 11.97 -1.48 9.13
C GLN A 42 11.92 -2.88 9.74
N GLY A 43 12.58 -3.85 9.11
CA GLY A 43 12.71 -5.21 9.64
C GLY A 43 11.37 -5.92 9.86
N ALA A 44 10.35 -5.57 9.07
CA ALA A 44 8.97 -5.98 9.33
C ALA A 44 8.36 -6.72 8.14
N ASN A 45 7.29 -7.47 8.44
CA ASN A 45 6.40 -8.06 7.44
C ASN A 45 5.06 -7.32 7.51
N VAL A 46 4.61 -6.76 6.38
CA VAL A 46 3.36 -6.00 6.31
C VAL A 46 2.46 -6.63 5.25
N GLN A 47 1.22 -6.90 5.61
CA GLN A 47 0.19 -7.40 4.71
C GLN A 47 -1.03 -6.47 4.76
N CYS A 48 -1.46 -6.01 3.59
CA CYS A 48 -2.50 -4.99 3.47
C CYS A 48 -3.45 -5.35 2.32
N GLY A 49 -4.73 -5.51 2.62
CA GLY A 49 -5.76 -5.72 1.58
C GLY A 49 -6.08 -4.44 0.82
N GLY A 50 -6.02 -3.28 1.47
CA GLY A 50 -6.19 -1.98 0.83
C GLY A 50 -4.88 -1.45 0.26
N SER A 51 -4.75 -0.13 0.28
CA SER A 51 -3.54 0.57 -0.17
C SER A 51 -2.54 0.80 0.97
N PHE A 52 -1.28 1.01 0.61
CA PHE A 52 -0.21 1.27 1.57
C PHE A 52 0.50 2.58 1.24
N GLU A 53 0.62 3.47 2.22
CA GLU A 53 1.32 4.74 2.11
C GLU A 53 2.45 4.84 3.15
N CYS A 54 3.65 5.20 2.69
CA CYS A 54 4.81 5.42 3.55
C CYS A 54 5.54 6.71 3.19
N GLN A 55 5.73 7.59 4.18
CA GLN A 55 6.36 8.90 3.96
C GLN A 55 7.90 8.82 3.87
N LYS A 56 8.56 8.25 4.88
CA LYS A 56 10.05 8.32 4.99
C LYS A 56 10.75 7.15 4.32
N GLY A 57 10.21 5.95 4.47
CA GLY A 57 10.76 4.80 3.78
C GLY A 57 10.52 3.44 4.43
N VAL A 58 10.88 2.43 3.66
CA VAL A 58 10.72 1.01 3.95
C VAL A 58 12.08 0.36 3.80
N TYR A 59 12.58 -0.26 4.88
CA TYR A 59 13.93 -0.81 4.94
C TYR A 59 13.92 -2.28 5.37
N ASN A 60 14.58 -3.15 4.61
CA ASN A 60 14.74 -4.57 4.94
C ASN A 60 13.41 -5.21 5.38
N SER A 61 12.34 -4.95 4.63
CA SER A 61 10.97 -5.34 5.00
C SER A 61 10.26 -5.98 3.82
N ASP A 62 9.35 -6.89 4.14
CA ASP A 62 8.55 -7.60 3.15
C ASP A 62 7.10 -7.09 3.19
N LEU A 63 6.66 -6.49 2.09
CA LEU A 63 5.34 -5.87 1.93
C LEU A 63 4.54 -6.66 0.90
N ARG A 64 3.31 -7.05 1.27
CA ARG A 64 2.32 -7.60 0.35
C ARG A 64 1.05 -6.76 0.43
N VAL A 65 0.76 -6.05 -0.66
CA VAL A 65 -0.33 -5.08 -0.74
C VAL A 65 -1.18 -5.42 -1.95
N GLU A 66 -2.48 -5.59 -1.77
CA GLU A 66 -3.38 -5.85 -2.91
C GLU A 66 -3.75 -4.56 -3.66
N GLY A 67 -3.85 -3.43 -2.96
CA GLY A 67 -4.12 -2.12 -3.55
C GLY A 67 -2.87 -1.41 -4.07
N ASP A 68 -2.95 -0.08 -4.14
CA ASP A 68 -1.86 0.79 -4.56
C ASP A 68 -0.81 0.94 -3.45
N VAL A 69 0.43 1.19 -3.85
CA VAL A 69 1.56 1.43 -2.95
C VAL A 69 2.18 2.78 -3.27
N THR A 70 2.27 3.66 -2.27
CA THR A 70 3.01 4.92 -2.37
C THR A 70 4.07 4.98 -1.29
N ILE A 71 5.34 5.05 -1.69
CA ILE A 71 6.47 5.28 -0.79
C ILE A 71 7.12 6.59 -1.24
N GLU A 72 6.84 7.69 -0.54
CA GLU A 72 7.37 9.01 -0.92
C GLU A 72 8.89 9.08 -0.77
N GLY A 73 9.42 8.38 0.24
CA GLY A 73 10.83 8.26 0.52
C GLY A 73 11.46 7.04 -0.14
N VAL A 74 12.25 6.32 0.66
CA VAL A 74 13.18 5.29 0.16
C VAL A 74 12.63 3.89 0.39
N CYS A 75 12.71 3.00 -0.60
CA CYS A 75 12.45 1.57 -0.46
C CYS A 75 13.75 0.79 -0.71
N ARG A 76 14.31 0.17 0.35
CA ARG A 76 15.64 -0.47 0.32
C ARG A 76 15.65 -1.79 1.06
N GLY A 77 15.97 -2.86 0.35
CA GLY A 77 16.09 -4.21 0.90
C GLY A 77 14.73 -4.83 1.24
N GLY A 78 14.62 -6.13 1.00
CA GLY A 78 13.36 -6.87 1.15
C GLY A 78 12.56 -6.91 -0.14
N LYS A 79 11.28 -7.27 -0.02
CA LYS A 79 10.38 -7.55 -1.15
C LYS A 79 9.10 -6.73 -1.06
N LEU A 80 8.72 -6.11 -2.16
CA LEU A 80 7.44 -5.40 -2.29
C LEU A 80 6.59 -6.07 -3.37
N PHE A 81 5.42 -6.56 -3.00
CA PHE A 81 4.41 -7.06 -3.91
C PHE A 81 3.22 -6.11 -3.90
N GLY A 82 2.91 -5.49 -5.05
CA GLY A 82 1.73 -4.64 -5.23
C GLY A 82 0.76 -5.24 -6.24
N GLY A 83 -0.52 -5.34 -5.86
CA GLY A 83 -1.60 -5.69 -6.78
C GLY A 83 -2.03 -4.51 -7.65
N GLY A 84 -1.98 -3.29 -7.10
CA GLY A 84 -2.20 -2.02 -7.80
C GLY A 84 -0.92 -1.36 -8.32
N ASN A 85 -1.01 -0.06 -8.57
CA ASN A 85 0.11 0.76 -9.01
C ASN A 85 1.09 1.02 -7.86
N ILE A 86 2.37 1.10 -8.18
CA ILE A 86 3.43 1.34 -7.21
C ILE A 86 4.14 2.65 -7.56
N ARG A 87 4.22 3.59 -6.63
CA ARG A 87 4.97 4.84 -6.75
C ARG A 87 6.02 4.93 -5.67
N ILE A 88 7.28 5.14 -6.04
CA ILE A 88 8.42 5.18 -5.11
C ILE A 88 9.28 6.41 -5.37
N GLY A 89 9.64 7.15 -4.33
CA GLY A 89 10.62 8.24 -4.43
C GLY A 89 11.98 7.71 -4.84
N GLU A 90 12.54 6.83 -4.02
CA GLU A 90 13.85 6.22 -4.28
C GLU A 90 13.81 4.71 -4.06
N LEU A 91 14.18 3.93 -5.07
CA LEU A 91 14.15 2.48 -5.03
C LEU A 91 15.57 1.90 -5.07
N GLY A 92 15.85 0.99 -4.15
CA GLY A 92 17.16 0.37 -3.99
C GLY A 92 18.18 1.29 -3.32
N GLY A 93 19.42 0.83 -3.28
CA GLY A 93 20.55 1.57 -2.76
C GLY A 93 21.86 1.00 -3.31
N SER A 94 22.93 1.77 -3.22
CA SER A 94 24.28 1.40 -3.68
C SER A 94 24.96 0.27 -2.90
N GLY A 95 24.26 -0.32 -1.92
CA GLY A 95 24.78 -1.37 -1.03
C GLY A 95 24.43 -2.80 -1.47
N VAL A 96 24.64 -3.76 -0.55
CA VAL A 96 24.53 -5.21 -0.82
C VAL A 96 23.08 -5.73 -0.75
N SER A 97 22.17 -5.03 -0.08
CA SER A 97 20.78 -5.51 0.10
C SER A 97 19.98 -5.36 -1.20
N SER A 98 19.81 -6.47 -1.92
CA SER A 98 18.95 -6.54 -3.10
C SER A 98 17.52 -6.13 -2.73
N THR A 99 16.93 -5.25 -3.54
CA THR A 99 15.53 -4.85 -3.40
C THR A 99 14.73 -5.48 -4.52
N PHE A 100 13.65 -6.17 -4.16
CA PHE A 100 12.78 -6.84 -5.11
C PHE A 100 11.41 -6.19 -5.14
N VAL A 101 10.92 -5.84 -6.34
CA VAL A 101 9.57 -5.30 -6.53
C VAL A 101 8.83 -6.17 -7.53
N GLN A 102 7.63 -6.60 -7.19
CA GLN A 102 6.73 -7.28 -8.11
C GLN A 102 5.44 -6.49 -8.27
N ILE A 103 5.09 -6.22 -9.53
CA ILE A 103 3.83 -5.61 -9.93
C ILE A 103 2.93 -6.62 -10.62
N SER A 104 1.62 -6.37 -10.57
CA SER A 104 0.65 -7.13 -11.34
C SER A 104 0.79 -6.79 -12.84
N PRO A 105 0.37 -7.68 -13.76
CA PRO A 105 0.47 -7.43 -15.20
C PRO A 105 -0.28 -6.18 -15.68
N ASP A 106 -1.33 -5.78 -14.94
CA ASP A 106 -2.20 -4.65 -15.28
C ASP A 106 -1.82 -3.36 -14.53
N SER A 107 -0.73 -3.37 -13.76
CA SER A 107 -0.29 -2.21 -13.00
C SER A 107 1.03 -1.61 -13.50
N ARG A 108 1.32 -0.43 -12.97
CA ARG A 108 2.47 0.39 -13.34
C ARG A 108 3.34 0.66 -12.11
N LEU A 109 4.66 0.56 -12.32
CA LEU A 109 5.68 0.99 -11.37
C LEU A 109 6.27 2.32 -11.84
N SER A 110 6.21 3.33 -10.98
CA SER A 110 6.77 4.67 -11.18
C SER A 110 7.81 4.97 -10.09
N VAL A 111 9.05 5.26 -10.48
CA VAL A 111 10.14 5.52 -9.54
C VAL A 111 10.90 6.80 -9.91
N LYS A 112 11.06 7.74 -8.98
CA LYS A 112 11.80 8.99 -9.27
C LYS A 112 13.30 8.74 -9.42
N TYR A 113 13.90 7.94 -8.55
CA TYR A 113 15.29 7.50 -8.63
C TYR A 113 15.40 6.00 -8.34
N CYS A 114 15.97 5.22 -9.25
CA CYS A 114 16.19 3.80 -9.07
C CYS A 114 17.69 3.50 -9.11
N HIS A 115 18.22 2.89 -8.05
CA HIS A 115 19.58 2.37 -8.01
C HIS A 115 19.69 1.13 -8.89
N SER A 116 20.92 0.85 -9.31
CA SER A 116 21.31 -0.45 -9.84
C SER A 116 21.06 -1.59 -8.85
N ASN A 117 21.07 -2.82 -9.36
CA ASN A 117 20.86 -4.07 -8.60
C ASN A 117 19.46 -4.23 -7.98
N VAL A 118 18.49 -3.44 -8.41
CA VAL A 118 17.07 -3.67 -8.14
C VAL A 118 16.54 -4.73 -9.10
N ILE A 119 15.73 -5.66 -8.59
CA ILE A 119 15.05 -6.68 -9.40
C ILE A 119 13.57 -6.35 -9.43
N ILE A 120 13.01 -6.28 -10.63
CA ILE A 120 11.62 -5.95 -10.86
C ILE A 120 10.97 -7.09 -11.62
N ALA A 121 9.86 -7.59 -11.10
CA ALA A 121 9.06 -8.64 -11.71
C ALA A 121 7.72 -8.10 -12.20
N VAL A 122 7.40 -8.36 -13.47
CA VAL A 122 6.10 -8.04 -14.08
C VAL A 122 5.46 -9.36 -14.51
N GLY A 123 4.58 -9.90 -13.68
CA GLY A 123 4.06 -11.26 -13.88
C GLY A 123 5.16 -12.32 -13.81
N LYS A 124 5.55 -12.90 -14.96
CA LYS A 124 6.60 -13.93 -15.08
C LYS A 124 7.94 -13.38 -15.60
N GLU A 125 7.97 -12.11 -16.00
CA GLU A 125 9.13 -11.47 -16.60
C GLU A 125 9.95 -10.79 -15.49
N PHE A 126 11.27 -10.99 -15.49
CA PHE A 126 12.19 -10.42 -14.50
C PHE A 126 13.14 -9.45 -15.19
N ILE A 127 13.35 -8.29 -14.56
CA ILE A 127 14.16 -7.19 -15.05
C ILE A 127 15.14 -6.83 -13.95
N GLN A 128 16.43 -6.87 -14.24
CA GLN A 128 17.46 -6.36 -13.34
C GLN A 128 17.87 -4.97 -13.81
N ILE A 129 17.85 -4.00 -12.90
CA ILE A 129 18.33 -2.65 -13.17
C ILE A 129 19.85 -2.65 -13.10
N GLU A 130 20.51 -2.51 -14.25
CA GLU A 130 21.97 -2.60 -14.34
C GLU A 130 22.69 -1.30 -13.95
N GLU A 131 22.03 -0.16 -14.15
CA GLU A 131 22.58 1.18 -13.93
C GLU A 131 21.55 2.08 -13.25
N ASP A 132 22.05 3.04 -12.46
CA ASP A 132 21.22 4.04 -11.81
C ASP A 132 20.43 4.85 -12.84
N SER A 133 19.16 5.08 -12.54
CA SER A 133 18.23 5.76 -13.45
C SER A 133 17.26 6.67 -12.72
N ARG A 134 16.75 7.66 -13.44
CA ARG A 134 15.72 8.60 -12.99
C ARG A 134 14.45 8.40 -13.80
N GLN A 135 13.32 8.72 -13.19
CA GLN A 135 12.00 8.62 -13.84
C GLN A 135 11.79 7.25 -14.50
N LEU A 136 12.02 6.18 -13.73
CA LEU A 136 11.82 4.82 -14.19
C LEU A 136 10.32 4.51 -14.18
N GLU A 137 9.81 4.12 -15.33
CA GLU A 137 8.45 3.64 -15.53
C GLU A 137 8.50 2.21 -16.10
N ILE A 138 7.78 1.29 -15.47
CA ILE A 138 7.66 -0.10 -15.94
C ILE A 138 6.19 -0.49 -15.92
N TYR A 139 5.71 -1.00 -17.04
CA TYR A 139 4.32 -1.42 -17.22
C TYR A 139 4.22 -2.42 -18.37
N LYS A 140 3.08 -3.11 -18.50
CA LYS A 140 2.81 -3.97 -19.65
C LYS A 140 1.93 -3.25 -20.66
N GLU A 141 2.30 -3.26 -21.93
CA GLU A 141 1.49 -2.74 -23.03
C GLU A 141 1.44 -3.77 -24.16
N LYS A 142 0.23 -4.08 -24.64
CA LYS A 142 -0.03 -5.05 -25.73
C LYS A 142 0.66 -6.41 -25.51
N GLY A 143 0.80 -6.83 -24.25
CA GLY A 143 1.42 -8.11 -23.89
C GLY A 143 2.94 -8.08 -23.73
N TYR A 144 3.59 -6.93 -23.92
CA TYR A 144 5.03 -6.76 -23.77
C TYR A 144 5.34 -5.80 -22.62
N VAL A 145 6.37 -6.11 -21.84
CA VAL A 145 6.88 -5.19 -20.82
C VAL A 145 7.57 -4.00 -21.50
N GLN A 146 7.14 -2.80 -21.11
CA GLN A 146 7.75 -1.53 -21.47
C GLN A 146 8.59 -1.02 -20.31
N ILE A 147 9.75 -0.44 -20.62
CA ILE A 147 10.66 0.17 -19.65
C ILE A 147 11.06 1.53 -20.20
N GLU A 148 10.64 2.60 -19.55
CA GLU A 148 11.04 3.97 -19.86
C GLU A 148 11.89 4.49 -18.71
N LYS A 149 13.06 5.07 -19.01
CA LYS A 149 13.96 5.61 -18.00
C LYS A 149 14.87 6.69 -18.57
N ILE A 150 15.32 7.60 -17.71
CA ILE A 150 16.38 8.56 -18.01
C ILE A 150 17.63 8.12 -17.27
N ARG A 151 18.79 8.03 -17.94
CA ARG A 151 20.06 7.72 -17.25
C ARG A 151 20.35 8.76 -16.17
N ALA A 152 20.73 8.31 -14.97
CA ALA A 152 21.24 9.21 -13.96
C ALA A 152 22.68 9.60 -14.35
N ASN A 153 22.95 10.88 -14.61
CA ASN A 153 24.33 11.33 -14.74
C ASN A 153 25.05 11.11 -13.40
N PRO A 154 26.31 10.63 -13.40
CA PRO A 154 27.14 10.68 -12.21
C PRO A 154 27.25 12.14 -11.75
N LEU A 155 26.99 12.39 -10.46
CA LEU A 155 27.32 13.67 -9.83
C LEU A 155 28.83 13.85 -9.75
#